data_AF-A0A369P5N2-F1
#
_entry.id   AF-A0A369P5N2-F1
#
_cell.length_a   1.000
_cell.length_b   1.000
_cell.length_c   1.000
_cell.angle_alpha   90.00
_cell.angle_beta   90.00
_cell.angle_gamma   90.00
#
_symmetry.space_group_name_H-M   'P 1'
#
loop_
_entity.id
_entity.type
_entity.pdbx_description
1 polymer ?
#
loop_
_entity_poly.entity_id
_entity_poly.type
_entity_poly.pdbx_seq_one_letter_code
_entity_poly.pdbx_strand_id
1 'polypeptide(L)'
;MADVKENKNPQGFYFNQQMCIGCRTCQVACKDKNDLEVGYLFRRVESFEVGEFPAPATFHYSGACNHCHTPACVEVCPAGATYINEEDGTVQHDDEACIGCGYCVKACPYGHPVLIEELNVVHRCDGCIDLRSAGEKPACVAACPMRALDFGPIEELRAAHPDGVNQISVLPEPTTDPSVVIDARQAAFAGELKQLVL
;
A
#
# COMPACT_ATOMS: atom_id res chain seq x y z
N MET A 1 26.02 -4.69 -13.81
CA MET A 1 24.70 -4.74 -13.16
C MET A 1 24.83 -3.89 -11.93
N ALA A 2 24.05 -2.82 -11.80
CA ALA A 2 24.07 -2.02 -10.58
C ALA A 2 23.57 -2.89 -9.43
N ASP A 3 24.16 -2.74 -8.24
CA ASP A 3 23.69 -3.44 -7.04
C ASP A 3 22.24 -3.04 -6.77
N VAL A 4 21.32 -4.03 -6.75
CA VAL A 4 19.91 -3.79 -6.44
C VAL A 4 19.82 -3.29 -5.01
N LYS A 5 19.15 -2.15 -4.79
CA LYS A 5 18.92 -1.61 -3.45
C LYS A 5 17.86 -2.45 -2.74
N GLU A 6 18.30 -3.35 -1.88
CA GLU A 6 17.45 -4.23 -1.07
C GLU A 6 17.12 -3.60 0.30
N ASN A 7 15.87 -3.76 0.73
CA ASN A 7 15.39 -3.37 2.04
C ASN A 7 15.49 -4.53 3.03
N LYS A 8 16.48 -4.45 3.94
CA LYS A 8 16.82 -5.56 4.85
C LYS A 8 15.85 -5.74 6.02
N ASN A 9 14.95 -4.80 6.26
CA ASN A 9 13.99 -4.88 7.37
C ASN A 9 12.64 -4.27 6.99
N PRO A 10 11.94 -4.81 5.97
CA PRO A 10 10.76 -4.15 5.44
C PRO A 10 9.64 -4.07 6.48
N GLN A 11 9.00 -2.91 6.58
CA GLN A 11 7.70 -2.78 7.23
C GLN A 11 6.60 -3.01 6.21
N GLY A 12 5.45 -3.48 6.65
CA GLY A 12 4.35 -3.79 5.75
C GLY A 12 2.99 -3.67 6.40
N PHE A 13 1.97 -3.85 5.57
CA PHE A 13 0.58 -3.91 6.03
C PHE A 13 0.09 -5.35 6.13
N TYR A 14 -0.59 -5.66 7.22
CA TYR A 14 -1.53 -6.76 7.26
C TYR A 14 -2.93 -6.24 6.90
N PHE A 15 -3.66 -6.99 6.07
CA PHE A 15 -5.03 -6.67 5.66
C PHE A 15 -5.93 -7.90 5.75
N ASN A 16 -6.85 -7.88 6.71
CA ASN A 16 -7.90 -8.89 6.82
C ASN A 16 -9.04 -8.60 5.84
N GLN A 17 -8.96 -9.17 4.64
CA GLN A 17 -9.99 -8.98 3.61
C GLN A 17 -11.32 -9.64 3.98
N GLN A 18 -11.31 -10.69 4.80
CA GLN A 18 -12.52 -11.35 5.30
C GLN A 18 -13.37 -10.38 6.13
N MET A 19 -12.73 -9.54 6.94
CA MET A 19 -13.39 -8.57 7.84
C MET A 19 -13.63 -7.19 7.21
N CYS A 20 -12.96 -6.88 6.10
CA CYS A 20 -13.14 -5.60 5.43
C CYS A 20 -14.54 -5.47 4.83
N ILE A 21 -15.23 -4.37 5.16
CA ILE A 21 -16.57 -4.03 4.65
C ILE A 21 -16.56 -2.90 3.62
N GLY A 22 -15.38 -2.48 3.15
CA GLY A 22 -15.27 -1.43 2.13
C GLY A 22 -15.69 -0.02 2.58
N CYS A 23 -15.78 0.25 3.89
CA CYS A 23 -16.30 1.52 4.45
C CYS A 23 -15.48 2.79 4.11
N ARG A 24 -14.28 2.65 3.54
CA ARG A 24 -13.37 3.75 3.17
C ARG A 24 -12.87 4.62 4.35
N THR A 25 -13.15 4.28 5.60
CA THR A 25 -12.66 5.05 6.77
C THR A 25 -11.14 5.16 6.81
N CYS A 26 -10.42 4.07 6.51
CA CYS A 26 -8.95 4.06 6.47
C CYS A 26 -8.39 4.96 5.34
N GLN A 27 -9.13 5.12 4.24
CA GLN A 27 -8.78 6.01 3.14
C GLN A 27 -8.99 7.47 3.55
N VAL A 28 -10.13 7.80 4.17
CA VAL A 28 -10.42 9.16 4.65
C VAL A 28 -9.47 9.57 5.76
N ALA A 29 -9.18 8.70 6.73
CA ALA A 29 -8.22 8.99 7.79
C ALA A 29 -6.80 9.22 7.26
N CYS A 30 -6.38 8.45 6.24
CA CYS A 30 -5.09 8.66 5.58
C CYS A 30 -5.05 10.01 4.83
N LYS A 31 -6.16 10.37 4.17
CA LYS A 31 -6.31 11.66 3.49
C LYS A 31 -6.21 12.83 4.47
N ASP A 32 -6.95 12.76 5.57
CA ASP A 32 -7.00 13.77 6.62
C ASP A 32 -5.64 13.95 7.31
N LYS A 33 -4.99 12.85 7.73
CA LYS A 33 -3.65 12.88 8.36
C LYS A 33 -2.60 13.57 7.49
N ASN A 34 -2.67 13.37 6.18
CA ASN A 34 -1.67 13.87 5.23
C ASN A 34 -2.11 15.16 4.51
N ASP A 35 -3.24 15.75 4.91
CA ASP A 35 -3.80 16.97 4.30
C ASP A 35 -3.88 16.92 2.76
N LEU A 36 -4.31 15.77 2.21
CA LEU A 36 -4.28 15.58 0.76
C LEU A 36 -5.46 16.30 0.09
N GLU A 37 -5.18 17.02 -0.99
CA GLU A 37 -6.18 17.65 -1.85
C GLU A 37 -7.07 16.63 -2.57
N VAL A 38 -8.25 17.07 -3.02
CA VAL A 38 -9.20 16.21 -3.76
C VAL A 38 -8.53 15.57 -4.97
N GLY A 39 -8.76 14.27 -5.17
CA GLY A 39 -8.15 13.49 -6.25
C GLY A 39 -6.92 12.68 -5.82
N TYR A 40 -6.25 13.07 -4.74
CA TYR A 40 -5.09 12.34 -4.22
C TYR A 40 -5.44 11.42 -3.06
N LEU A 41 -4.90 10.19 -3.12
CA LEU A 41 -5.10 9.12 -2.13
C LEU A 41 -3.83 8.28 -1.99
N PHE A 42 -3.24 8.23 -0.80
CA PHE A 42 -2.12 7.32 -0.51
C PHE A 42 -2.56 5.92 -0.09
N ARG A 43 -3.76 5.80 0.49
CA ARG A 43 -4.45 4.53 0.71
C ARG A 43 -5.74 4.54 -0.09
N ARG A 44 -5.98 3.50 -0.89
CA ARG A 44 -7.18 3.34 -1.71
C ARG A 44 -8.00 2.15 -1.22
N VAL A 45 -9.32 2.31 -1.19
CA VAL A 45 -10.25 1.21 -1.02
C VAL A 45 -11.02 1.00 -2.31
N GLU A 46 -10.97 -0.22 -2.83
CA GLU A 46 -11.67 -0.61 -4.06
C GLU A 46 -12.58 -1.80 -3.76
N SER A 47 -13.72 -1.86 -4.44
CA SER A 47 -14.73 -2.90 -4.22
C SER A 47 -14.96 -3.65 -5.52
N PHE A 48 -15.12 -4.96 -5.41
CA PHE A 48 -15.26 -5.84 -6.56
C PHE A 48 -16.42 -6.81 -6.36
N GLU A 49 -17.12 -7.08 -7.45
CA GLU A 49 -18.15 -8.12 -7.55
C GLU A 49 -17.64 -9.23 -8.46
N VAL A 50 -17.92 -10.48 -8.09
CA VAL A 50 -17.56 -11.68 -8.85
C VAL A 50 -18.73 -12.67 -8.85
N GLY A 51 -18.75 -13.55 -9.85
CA GLY A 51 -19.83 -14.52 -10.02
C GLY A 51 -21.11 -13.90 -10.58
N GLU A 52 -22.15 -14.72 -10.69
CA GLU A 52 -23.44 -14.32 -11.29
C GLU A 52 -24.60 -14.73 -10.39
N PHE A 53 -25.75 -14.08 -10.56
CA PHE A 53 -26.99 -14.45 -9.87
C PHE A 53 -27.34 -15.92 -10.15
N PRO A 54 -27.68 -16.74 -9.12
CA PRO A 54 -28.04 -16.37 -7.75
C PRO A 54 -26.90 -16.43 -6.71
N ALA A 55 -25.66 -16.64 -7.13
CA ALA A 55 -24.51 -16.81 -6.24
C ALA A 55 -23.38 -15.78 -6.49
N PRO A 56 -23.67 -14.46 -6.49
CA PRO A 56 -22.63 -13.46 -6.56
C PRO A 56 -21.87 -13.37 -5.23
N ALA A 57 -20.63 -12.90 -5.29
CA ALA A 57 -19.83 -12.58 -4.12
C ALA A 57 -19.14 -11.22 -4.29
N THR A 58 -18.78 -10.60 -3.17
CA THR A 58 -18.04 -9.34 -3.15
C THR A 58 -16.82 -9.41 -2.25
N PHE A 59 -15.79 -8.66 -2.62
CA PHE A 59 -14.64 -8.42 -1.79
C PHE A 59 -14.16 -6.98 -1.95
N HIS A 60 -13.35 -6.53 -0.99
CA HIS A 60 -12.78 -5.19 -0.98
C HIS A 60 -11.26 -5.29 -0.90
N TYR A 61 -10.54 -4.38 -1.53
CA TYR A 61 -9.10 -4.27 -1.40
C TYR A 61 -8.75 -2.92 -0.79
N SER A 62 -7.93 -2.90 0.26
CA SER A 62 -7.38 -1.67 0.83
C SER A 62 -5.86 -1.63 0.66
N GLY A 63 -5.39 -0.96 -0.38
CA GLY A 63 -3.97 -0.85 -0.72
C GLY A 63 -3.35 0.47 -0.31
N ALA A 64 -2.10 0.42 0.15
CA ALA A 64 -1.20 1.57 0.35
C ALA A 64 0.23 1.12 -0.01
N CYS A 65 1.22 2.01 0.03
CA CYS A 65 2.60 1.65 -0.30
C CYS A 65 3.03 0.34 0.41
N ASN A 66 3.48 -0.64 -0.37
CA ASN A 66 3.90 -1.94 0.12
C ASN A 66 5.29 -1.91 0.78
N HIS A 67 6.00 -0.76 0.77
CA HIS A 67 7.37 -0.61 1.30
C HIS A 67 8.30 -1.79 0.97
N CYS A 68 8.27 -2.21 -0.31
CA CYS A 68 8.74 -3.51 -0.78
C CYS A 68 10.19 -3.83 -0.41
N HIS A 69 10.54 -5.13 -0.44
CA HIS A 69 11.91 -5.60 -0.23
C HIS A 69 12.85 -5.17 -1.35
N THR A 70 12.41 -5.23 -2.62
CA THR A 70 13.17 -4.72 -3.78
C THR A 70 12.40 -3.58 -4.45
N PRO A 71 12.40 -2.37 -3.84
CA PRO A 71 11.53 -1.28 -4.26
C PRO A 71 12.01 -0.67 -5.60
N ALA A 72 11.35 -1.06 -6.70
CA ALA A 72 11.62 -0.53 -8.04
C ALA A 72 11.62 1.01 -8.09
N CYS A 73 10.79 1.66 -7.28
CA CYS A 73 10.73 3.13 -7.18
C CYS A 73 12.02 3.78 -6.66
N VAL A 74 12.78 3.09 -5.80
CA VAL A 74 14.08 3.55 -5.28
C VAL A 74 15.15 3.37 -6.34
N GLU A 75 15.12 2.25 -7.06
CA GLU A 75 16.10 1.93 -8.10
C GLU A 75 16.06 2.95 -9.25
N VAL A 76 14.87 3.38 -9.67
CA VAL A 76 14.69 4.28 -10.81
C VAL A 76 14.81 5.77 -10.48
N CYS A 77 15.00 6.16 -9.21
CA CYS A 77 14.98 7.57 -8.83
C CYS A 77 16.33 8.25 -9.12
N PRO A 78 16.43 9.11 -10.16
CA PRO A 78 17.72 9.71 -10.55
C PRO A 78 18.22 10.75 -9.55
N ALA A 79 17.31 11.35 -8.79
CA ALA A 79 17.62 12.39 -7.81
C ALA A 79 17.93 11.83 -6.41
N GLY A 80 17.75 10.52 -6.19
CA GLY A 80 17.89 9.93 -4.86
C GLY A 80 16.76 10.28 -3.87
N ALA A 81 15.73 11.01 -4.32
CA ALA A 81 14.59 11.45 -3.49
C ALA A 81 13.73 10.29 -2.95
N THR A 82 13.75 9.12 -3.58
CA THR A 82 13.09 7.92 -3.07
C THR A 82 14.14 6.98 -2.50
N TYR A 83 14.04 6.65 -1.22
CA TYR A 83 15.05 5.87 -0.49
C TYR A 83 14.42 4.90 0.52
N ILE A 84 15.22 3.95 1.01
CA ILE A 84 14.85 3.08 2.13
C ILE A 84 15.36 3.76 3.40
N ASN A 85 14.50 4.02 4.37
CA ASN A 85 14.92 4.48 5.68
C ASN A 85 15.57 3.32 6.43
N GLU A 86 16.85 3.44 6.76
CA GLU A 86 17.61 2.39 7.43
C GLU A 86 17.20 2.18 8.89
N GLU A 87 16.59 3.19 9.53
CA GLU A 87 16.18 3.12 10.93
C GLU A 87 14.95 2.25 11.13
N ASP A 88 13.94 2.40 10.27
CA ASP A 88 12.66 1.70 10.41
C ASP A 88 12.31 0.75 9.25
N GLY A 89 13.06 0.79 8.15
CA GLY A 89 12.85 -0.08 6.99
C GLY A 89 11.64 0.28 6.13
N THR A 90 11.08 1.48 6.26
CA THR A 90 10.08 1.99 5.33
C THR A 90 10.73 2.66 4.11
N VAL A 91 10.12 2.51 2.94
CA VAL A 91 10.50 3.29 1.76
C VAL A 91 9.95 4.72 1.87
N GLN A 92 10.83 5.71 1.98
CA GLN A 92 10.53 7.12 2.24
C GLN A 92 10.83 8.05 1.05
N HIS A 93 10.38 9.30 1.15
CA HIS A 93 10.54 10.33 0.12
C HIS A 93 11.15 11.62 0.72
N ASP A 94 12.05 12.26 -0.03
CA ASP A 94 12.61 13.57 0.25
C ASP A 94 12.07 14.56 -0.79
N ASP A 95 11.23 15.48 -0.34
CA ASP A 95 10.55 16.45 -1.20
C ASP A 95 11.52 17.50 -1.75
N GLU A 96 12.57 17.86 -1.01
CA GLU A 96 13.56 18.86 -1.44
C GLU A 96 14.47 18.31 -2.54
N ALA A 97 14.79 17.01 -2.48
CA ALA A 97 15.58 16.34 -3.50
C ALA A 97 14.77 16.02 -4.77
N CYS A 98 13.44 15.98 -4.68
CA CYS A 98 12.60 15.48 -5.76
C CYS A 98 12.46 16.48 -6.91
N ILE A 99 12.64 15.98 -8.14
CA ILE A 99 12.56 16.77 -9.37
C ILE A 99 11.25 16.57 -10.16
N GLY A 100 10.26 15.90 -9.58
CA GLY A 100 8.94 15.71 -10.20
C GLY A 100 8.89 14.80 -11.43
N CYS A 101 9.96 14.07 -11.76
CA CYS A 101 10.06 13.31 -13.02
C CYS A 101 9.06 12.16 -13.21
N GLY A 102 8.43 11.67 -12.12
CA GLY A 102 7.42 10.61 -12.17
C GLY A 102 7.93 9.21 -12.51
N TYR A 103 9.24 8.96 -12.55
CA TYR A 103 9.78 7.62 -12.84
C TYR A 103 9.37 6.60 -11.76
N CYS A 104 9.39 6.98 -10.49
CA CYS A 104 8.92 6.14 -9.40
C CYS A 104 7.42 5.81 -9.51
N VAL A 105 6.59 6.74 -10.02
CA VAL A 105 5.17 6.51 -10.30
C VAL A 105 5.02 5.42 -11.37
N LYS A 106 5.76 5.55 -12.48
CA LYS A 106 5.72 4.57 -13.59
C LYS A 106 6.29 3.21 -13.22
N ALA A 107 7.30 3.17 -12.34
CA ALA A 107 7.97 1.93 -11.95
C ALA A 107 7.22 1.13 -10.88
N CYS A 108 6.35 1.76 -10.07
CA CYS A 108 5.62 1.05 -9.04
C CYS A 108 4.52 0.17 -9.64
N PRO A 109 4.60 -1.18 -9.54
CA PRO A 109 3.60 -2.05 -10.15
C PRO A 109 2.19 -1.85 -9.56
N TYR A 110 2.14 -1.41 -8.29
CA TYR A 110 0.91 -1.22 -7.52
C TYR A 110 0.34 0.20 -7.61
N GLY A 111 1.02 1.11 -8.32
CA GLY A 111 0.58 2.48 -8.55
C GLY A 111 0.36 3.30 -7.28
N HIS A 112 1.25 3.17 -6.28
CA HIS A 112 1.15 3.88 -4.99
C HIS A 112 1.78 5.28 -4.95
N PRO A 113 2.93 5.54 -5.60
CA PRO A 113 3.45 6.90 -5.69
C PRO A 113 2.52 7.77 -6.54
N VAL A 114 2.28 8.99 -6.08
CA VAL A 114 1.37 9.95 -6.69
C VAL A 114 2.15 11.23 -6.97
N LEU A 115 2.16 11.66 -8.23
CA LEU A 115 2.68 12.98 -8.59
C LEU A 115 1.63 14.02 -8.17
N ILE A 116 2.01 14.92 -7.27
CA ILE A 116 1.23 16.11 -6.92
C ILE A 116 1.63 17.19 -7.91
N GLU A 117 0.79 17.40 -8.92
CA GLU A 117 1.12 18.24 -10.08
C GLU A 117 1.38 19.70 -9.68
N GLU A 118 0.62 20.20 -8.70
CA GLU A 118 0.72 21.58 -8.22
C GLU A 118 2.05 21.88 -7.53
N LEU A 119 2.65 20.87 -6.90
CA LEU A 119 3.92 20.96 -6.19
C LEU A 119 5.10 20.45 -7.03
N ASN A 120 4.82 19.82 -8.17
CA ASN A 120 5.80 19.09 -8.99
C ASN A 120 6.67 18.11 -8.16
N VAL A 121 6.02 17.41 -7.23
CA VAL A 121 6.68 16.48 -6.30
C VAL A 121 5.91 15.16 -6.26
N VAL A 122 6.61 14.04 -6.09
CA VAL A 122 5.95 12.73 -5.94
C VAL A 122 5.83 12.40 -4.45
N HIS A 123 4.62 12.18 -3.97
CA HIS A 123 4.40 11.67 -2.62
C HIS A 123 3.88 10.23 -2.62
N ARG A 124 3.84 9.62 -1.43
CA ARG A 124 3.25 8.30 -1.18
C ARG A 124 2.97 8.12 0.32
N CYS A 125 2.35 7.00 0.66
CA CYS A 125 2.30 6.53 2.04
C CYS A 125 3.72 6.37 2.62
N ASP A 126 3.96 7.06 3.74
CA ASP A 126 5.18 7.07 4.56
C ASP A 126 5.12 6.06 5.71
N GLY A 127 4.06 5.25 5.78
CA GLY A 127 3.78 4.37 6.90
C GLY A 127 3.42 5.12 8.19
N CYS A 128 3.03 6.41 8.09
CA CYS A 128 2.81 7.31 9.22
C CYS A 128 3.99 7.31 10.20
N ILE A 129 5.20 7.55 9.67
CA ILE A 129 6.45 7.48 10.43
C ILE A 129 6.46 8.44 11.63
N ASP A 130 5.85 9.61 11.49
CA ASP A 130 5.62 10.59 12.55
C ASP A 130 4.79 10.02 13.70
N LEU A 131 3.64 9.41 13.41
CA LEU A 131 2.78 8.78 14.42
C LEU A 131 3.48 7.58 15.07
N ARG A 132 4.14 6.72 14.28
CA ARG A 132 4.87 5.56 14.82
C ARG A 132 6.02 5.96 15.73
N SER A 133 6.74 7.04 15.41
CA SER A 133 7.80 7.57 16.25
C SER A 133 7.28 8.08 17.60
N ALA A 134 6.00 8.46 17.67
CA ALA A 134 5.32 8.82 18.91
C ALA A 134 4.69 7.61 19.65
N GLY A 135 4.87 6.38 19.14
CA GLY A 135 4.27 5.17 19.69
C GLY A 135 2.80 4.95 19.30
N GLU A 136 2.29 5.72 18.33
CA GLU A 136 0.94 5.56 17.81
C GLU A 136 0.90 4.61 16.60
N LYS A 137 -0.31 4.14 16.28
CA LYS A 137 -0.54 3.35 15.06
C LYS A 137 -0.70 4.27 13.85
N PRO A 138 -0.43 3.80 12.62
CA PRO A 138 -0.80 4.55 11.43
C PRO A 138 -2.28 4.93 11.42
N ALA A 139 -2.61 6.13 10.96
CA ALA A 139 -3.98 6.68 11.01
C ALA A 139 -5.01 5.73 10.36
N CYS A 140 -4.63 5.09 9.25
CA CYS A 140 -5.48 4.12 8.56
C CYS A 140 -5.76 2.84 9.37
N VAL A 141 -4.81 2.40 10.21
CA VAL A 141 -4.94 1.26 11.11
C VAL A 141 -5.83 1.65 12.29
N ALA A 142 -5.52 2.77 12.94
CA ALA A 142 -6.28 3.27 14.09
C ALA A 142 -7.75 3.54 13.77
N ALA A 143 -8.03 4.05 12.57
CA ALA A 143 -9.37 4.40 12.15
C ALA A 143 -10.23 3.23 11.65
N CYS A 144 -9.67 2.03 11.47
CA CYS A 144 -10.41 0.91 10.90
C CYS A 144 -11.45 0.37 11.90
N PRO A 145 -12.77 0.52 11.67
CA PRO A 145 -13.78 0.08 12.63
C PRO A 145 -13.83 -1.45 12.78
N MET A 146 -13.45 -2.17 11.73
CA MET A 146 -13.40 -3.64 11.71
C MET A 146 -12.08 -4.21 12.24
N ARG A 147 -11.10 -3.36 12.57
CA ARG A 147 -9.72 -3.77 12.90
C ARG A 147 -9.12 -4.72 11.87
N ALA A 148 -9.43 -4.46 10.60
CA ALA A 148 -9.01 -5.27 9.47
C ALA A 148 -7.62 -4.90 8.93
N LEU A 149 -6.91 -3.98 9.59
CA LEU A 149 -5.58 -3.52 9.20
C LEU A 149 -4.65 -3.60 10.40
N ASP A 150 -3.39 -3.93 10.14
CA ASP A 150 -2.28 -3.68 11.07
C ASP A 150 -1.03 -3.29 10.27
N PHE A 151 0.01 -2.80 10.96
CA PHE A 151 1.26 -2.39 10.34
C PHE A 151 2.44 -2.72 11.24
N GLY A 152 3.52 -3.24 10.66
CA GLY A 152 4.72 -3.60 11.41
C GLY A 152 5.74 -4.37 10.55
N PRO A 153 6.76 -4.97 11.19
CA PRO A 153 7.78 -5.76 10.49
C PRO A 153 7.14 -6.89 9.69
N ILE A 154 7.47 -6.97 8.40
CA ILE A 154 6.75 -7.87 7.48
C ILE A 154 6.87 -9.35 7.88
N GLU A 155 8.04 -9.75 8.38
CA GLU A 155 8.30 -11.12 8.79
C GLU A 155 7.46 -11.52 10.01
N GLU A 156 7.22 -10.59 10.94
CA GLU A 156 6.33 -10.82 12.08
C GLU A 156 4.87 -10.97 11.62
N LEU A 157 4.43 -10.14 10.67
CA LEU A 157 3.09 -10.23 10.10
C LEU A 157 2.89 -11.55 9.33
N ARG A 158 3.88 -11.98 8.54
CA ARG A 158 3.86 -13.27 7.83
C ARG A 158 3.83 -14.44 8.81
N ALA A 159 4.59 -14.37 9.91
CA ALA A 159 4.59 -15.40 10.94
C ALA A 159 3.26 -15.47 11.72
N ALA A 160 2.63 -14.33 11.98
CA ALA A 160 1.33 -14.25 12.65
C ALA A 160 0.15 -14.72 11.77
N HIS A 161 0.31 -14.62 10.44
CA HIS A 161 -0.72 -14.95 9.45
C HIS A 161 -0.14 -15.88 8.36
N PRO A 162 0.14 -17.16 8.70
CA PRO A 162 0.87 -18.07 7.82
C PRO A 162 0.11 -18.44 6.54
N ASP A 163 -1.23 -18.32 6.54
CA ASP A 163 -2.08 -18.56 5.37
C ASP A 163 -2.30 -17.28 4.53
N GLY A 164 -1.76 -16.15 4.99
CA GLY A 164 -1.89 -14.86 4.32
C GLY A 164 -1.10 -14.83 3.01
N VAL A 165 -1.66 -14.15 2.01
CA VAL A 165 -1.05 -14.02 0.68
C VAL A 165 -0.61 -12.58 0.41
N ASN A 166 0.27 -12.37 -0.57
CA ASN A 166 0.64 -11.04 -1.05
C ASN A 166 0.14 -10.75 -2.48
N GLN A 167 -0.68 -11.66 -3.03
CA GLN A 167 -1.21 -11.61 -4.38
C GLN A 167 -2.66 -12.09 -4.41
N ILE A 168 -3.51 -11.33 -5.09
CA ILE A 168 -4.92 -11.63 -5.40
C ILE A 168 -5.20 -11.17 -6.84
N SER A 169 -6.35 -11.52 -7.43
CA SER A 169 -6.63 -11.27 -8.86
C SER A 169 -6.55 -9.80 -9.31
N VAL A 170 -6.69 -8.84 -8.38
CA VAL A 170 -6.65 -7.40 -8.67
C VAL A 170 -5.25 -6.80 -8.51
N LEU A 171 -4.27 -7.60 -8.08
CA LEU A 171 -2.88 -7.16 -7.90
C LEU A 171 -2.00 -7.70 -9.03
N PRO A 172 -0.98 -6.93 -9.44
CA PRO A 172 0.02 -7.42 -10.38
C PRO A 172 0.85 -8.55 -9.74
N GLU A 173 1.60 -9.26 -10.58
CA GLU A 173 2.62 -10.21 -10.12
C GLU A 173 3.57 -9.54 -9.11
N PRO A 174 3.94 -10.23 -8.00
CA PRO A 174 4.70 -9.65 -6.89
C PRO A 174 6.21 -9.54 -7.19
N THR A 175 6.58 -8.87 -8.27
CA THR A 175 7.97 -8.80 -8.78
C THR A 175 8.94 -8.03 -7.88
N THR A 176 8.43 -7.26 -6.91
CA THR A 176 9.25 -6.44 -5.98
C THR A 176 9.31 -7.01 -4.56
N ASP A 177 8.79 -8.24 -4.35
CA ASP A 177 8.52 -8.82 -3.02
C ASP A 177 7.81 -7.79 -2.10
N PRO A 178 6.52 -7.51 -2.39
CA PRO A 178 5.76 -6.50 -1.67
C PRO A 178 5.55 -6.91 -0.21
N SER A 179 5.73 -5.95 0.70
CA SER A 179 5.54 -6.16 2.14
C SER A 179 4.07 -5.95 2.51
N VAL A 180 3.26 -6.92 2.10
CA VAL A 180 1.83 -6.99 2.42
C VAL A 180 1.43 -8.43 2.73
N VAL A 181 0.54 -8.60 3.70
CA VAL A 181 -0.08 -9.88 4.03
C VAL A 181 -1.59 -9.70 3.99
N ILE A 182 -2.29 -10.54 3.23
CA ILE A 182 -3.72 -10.44 2.97
C ILE A 182 -4.37 -11.76 3.38
N ASP A 183 -5.26 -11.72 4.37
CA ASP A 183 -6.19 -12.84 4.63
C ASP A 183 -7.32 -12.74 3.62
N ALA A 184 -7.07 -13.26 2.42
CA ALA A 184 -7.90 -13.05 1.25
C ALA A 184 -9.23 -13.83 1.33
N ARG A 185 -10.29 -13.23 0.77
CA ARG A 185 -11.55 -13.94 0.46
C ARG A 185 -11.34 -14.87 -0.71
N GLN A 186 -12.02 -16.02 -0.73
CA GLN A 186 -11.99 -16.93 -1.89
C GLN A 186 -12.41 -16.21 -3.19
N ALA A 187 -13.36 -15.28 -3.08
CA ALA A 187 -13.81 -14.43 -4.18
C ALA A 187 -12.69 -13.58 -4.82
N ALA A 188 -11.63 -13.25 -4.06
CA ALA A 188 -10.53 -12.43 -4.56
C ALA A 188 -9.57 -13.17 -5.50
N PHE A 189 -9.79 -14.47 -5.72
CA PHE A 189 -9.07 -15.30 -6.69
C PHE A 189 -9.89 -15.61 -7.95
N ALA A 190 -11.10 -15.05 -8.08
CA ALA A 190 -11.91 -15.25 -9.28
C ALA A 190 -11.28 -14.57 -10.50
N GLY A 191 -11.45 -15.15 -11.69
CA GLY A 191 -10.89 -14.65 -12.94
C GLY A 191 -11.71 -13.52 -13.58
N GLU A 192 -13.04 -13.59 -13.50
CA GLU A 192 -13.93 -12.53 -13.97
C GLU A 192 -14.37 -11.67 -12.79
N LEU A 193 -13.95 -10.40 -12.81
CA LEU A 193 -14.21 -9.43 -11.75
C LEU A 193 -14.70 -8.12 -12.34
N LYS A 194 -15.67 -7.51 -11.64
CA LYS A 194 -16.21 -6.19 -11.96
C LYS A 194 -15.90 -5.23 -10.82
N GLN A 195 -15.11 -4.21 -11.10
CA GLN A 195 -14.88 -3.13 -10.13
C GLN A 195 -16.17 -2.32 -9.96
N LEU A 196 -16.58 -2.11 -8.72
CA LEU A 196 -17.71 -1.27 -8.34
C LEU A 196 -17.20 0.16 -8.13
N VAL A 197 -17.77 1.10 -8.87
CA VAL A 197 -17.56 2.54 -8.66
C VAL A 197 -18.64 3.02 -7.70
N LEU A 198 -18.28 3.09 -6.41
CA LEU A 198 -19.13 3.49 -5.29
C LEU A 198 -18.70 4.84 -4.73
#